data_AF-A0A654FBZ5-F1
#
_entry.id   AF-A0A654FBZ5-F1
#
_cell.length_a   1.000
_cell.length_b   1.000
_cell.length_c   1.000
_cell.angle_alpha   90.00
_cell.angle_beta   90.00
_cell.angle_gamma   90.00
#
_symmetry.space_group_name_H-M   'P 1'
#
loop_
_entity.id
_entity.type
_entity.pdbx_description
1 polymer ?
#
loop_
_entity_poly.entity_id
_entity_poly.type
_entity_poly.pdbx_seq_one_letter_code
_entity_poly.pdbx_strand_id
1 'polypeptide(L)' 'MGWLLQLSMSSVVPVAGIFKSGEKAETSEWPAMLEVKGRVRLSGFGKFIQELPKSRTGALMVYKAFFCYHCTSITLE' A
#
# COMPACT_ATOMS: atom_id res chain seq x y z
N MET A 1 -13.90 0.01 -0.69
CA MET A 1 -12.66 -0.70 -1.04
C MET A 1 -11.89 -1.05 0.23
N GLY A 2 -12.01 -2.29 0.70
CA GLY A 2 -11.08 -2.86 1.68
C GLY A 2 -10.06 -3.71 0.95
N TRP A 3 -8.80 -3.66 1.37
CA TRP A 3 -7.70 -4.45 0.84
C TRP A 3 -7.13 -5.33 1.95
N LEU A 4 -6.50 -6.45 1.59
CA LEU A 4 -5.73 -7.26 2.53
C LEU A 4 -4.24 -6.95 2.36
N LEU A 5 -3.54 -6.60 3.44
CA LEU A 5 -2.08 -6.50 3.45
C LEU A 5 -1.48 -7.75 4.08
N GLN A 6 -0.69 -8.49 3.32
CA GLN A 6 0.13 -9.56 3.84
C GLN A 6 1.47 -8.99 4.32
N LEU A 7 1.62 -8.87 5.64
CA LEU A 7 2.83 -8.34 6.28
C LEU A 7 3.92 -9.40 6.43
N SER A 8 3.52 -10.68 6.48
CA SER A 8 4.40 -11.85 6.49
C SER A 8 3.61 -13.10 6.06
N MET A 9 4.28 -14.25 5.96
CA MET A 9 3.61 -15.53 5.64
C MET A 9 2.48 -15.89 6.61
N SER A 10 2.54 -15.42 7.86
CA SER A 10 1.56 -15.72 8.91
C SER A 10 0.76 -14.50 9.38
N SER A 11 0.85 -13.35 8.69
CA SER A 11 0.16 -12.13 9.10
C SER A 11 -0.47 -11.43 7.92
N VAL A 12 -1.80 -11.40 7.91
CA VAL A 12 -2.64 -10.69 6.95
C VAL A 12 -3.55 -9.75 7.73
N VAL A 13 -3.65 -8.49 7.30
CA VAL A 13 -4.47 -7.48 7.98
C VAL A 13 -5.39 -6.76 6.98
N PRO A 14 -6.68 -6.60 7.29
CA PRO A 14 -7.56 -5.78 6.49
C PRO A 14 -7.25 -4.30 6.68
N VAL A 15 -7.17 -3.58 5.56
CA VAL A 15 -6.92 -2.14 5.53
C VAL A 15 -7.93 -1.40 4.65
N ALA A 16 -8.23 -0.18 5.05
CA ALA A 16 -8.90 0.80 4.22
C ALA A 16 -7.91 1.89 3.80
N GLY A 17 -8.00 2.36 2.56
CA GLY A 17 -7.13 3.41 2.03
C GLY A 17 -7.89 4.72 1.84
N ILE A 18 -7.30 5.84 2.27
CA ILE A 18 -7.77 7.19 1.94
C ILE A 18 -6.76 7.85 1.01
N PHE A 19 -7.21 8.26 -0.17
CA PHE A 19 -6.39 9.05 -1.10
C PHE A 19 -5.95 10.36 -0.43
N LYS A 20 -4.67 10.70 -0.56
CA LYS A 20 -4.08 11.91 0.04
C LYS A 20 -3.59 12.91 -0.99
N SER A 21 -2.91 12.47 -2.04
CA SER A 21 -2.31 13.37 -3.04
C SER A 21 -1.83 12.61 -4.29
N GLY A 22 -1.48 13.36 -5.32
CA GLY A 22 -0.95 12.82 -6.57
C GLY A 22 -2.02 12.63 -7.64
N GLU A 23 -1.67 11.93 -8.71
CA GLU A 23 -2.61 11.61 -9.79
C GLU A 23 -3.42 10.36 -9.41
N LYS A 24 -4.75 10.50 -9.38
CA LYS A 24 -5.64 9.42 -8.95
C LYS A 24 -5.88 8.45 -10.10
N ALA A 25 -5.00 7.45 -10.22
CA ALA A 25 -5.21 6.25 -11.02
C ALA A 25 -6.39 5.39 -10.50
N GLU A 26 -6.92 4.54 -11.37
CA GLU A 26 -7.90 3.54 -10.96
C GLU A 26 -7.24 2.45 -10.12
N THR A 27 -7.83 2.16 -8.96
CA THR A 27 -7.36 1.08 -8.07
C THR A 27 -8.20 -0.18 -8.26
N SER A 28 -9.05 -0.27 -9.28
CA SER A 28 -9.89 -1.44 -9.61
C SER A 28 -9.04 -2.65 -10.01
N GLU A 29 -7.91 -2.39 -10.68
CA GLU A 29 -6.94 -3.40 -11.13
C GLU A 29 -6.01 -3.90 -10.03
N TRP A 30 -6.01 -3.26 -8.86
CA TRP A 30 -5.15 -3.68 -7.77
C TRP A 30 -5.58 -5.06 -7.26
N PRO A 31 -4.63 -5.94 -6.91
CA PRO A 31 -4.97 -7.24 -6.38
C PRO A 31 -5.64 -7.09 -5.01
N ALA A 32 -6.63 -7.93 -4.73
CA ALA A 32 -7.36 -7.92 -3.46
C ALA A 32 -6.43 -8.09 -2.23
N MET A 33 -5.30 -8.78 -2.43
CA MET A 33 -4.25 -8.96 -1.44
C MET A 33 -2.92 -8.40 -1.96
N LEU A 34 -2.28 -7.54 -1.17
CA LEU A 34 -0.98 -6.93 -1.45
C LEU A 34 0.05 -7.46 -0.46
N GLU A 35 1.15 -7.98 -0.98
CA GLU A 35 2.25 -8.50 -0.16
C GLU A 35 3.31 -7.44 0.10
N VAL A 36 3.70 -7.26 1.36
CA VAL A 36 4.82 -6.38 1.74
C VAL A 36 6.12 -7.16 1.58
N LYS A 37 6.85 -6.90 0.49
CA LYS A 37 8.11 -7.59 0.19
C LYS A 37 9.29 -7.20 1.07
N GLY A 38 9.27 -6.02 1.68
CA GLY A 38 10.39 -5.57 2.51
C GLY A 38 10.28 -4.13 2.95
N ARG A 39 11.30 -3.69 3.71
CA ARG A 39 11.44 -2.33 4.20
C ARG A 39 12.49 -1.59 3.36
N VAL A 40 12.23 -0.32 3.07
CA VAL A 40 13.18 0.55 2.38
C VAL A 40 13.71 1.62 3.32
N ARG A 41 14.97 2.01 3.15
CA ARG A 41 15.54 3.17 3.87
C ARG A 41 14.88 4.44 3.35
N LEU A 42 14.39 5.28 4.27
CA LEU A 42 13.66 6.51 3.91
C LEU A 42 14.51 7.44 3.01
N SER A 43 15.81 7.55 3.27
CA SER A 43 16.72 8.37 2.47
C SER A 43 16.88 7.88 1.02
N GLY A 44 16.89 6.56 0.81
CA GLY A 44 16.95 5.98 -0.53
C GLY A 44 15.62 6.13 -1.27
N PHE A 45 14.52 5.86 -0.56
CA PHE A 45 13.17 6.02 -1.12
C PHE A 45 12.89 7.47 -1.52
N GLY A 46 13.27 8.45 -0.70
CA GLY A 46 13.08 9.86 -1.02
C GLY A 46 13.79 10.28 -2.32
N LYS A 47 15.02 9.81 -2.57
CA LYS A 47 15.73 10.06 -3.83
C LYS A 47 15.02 9.42 -5.02
N PHE A 48 14.57 8.17 -4.87
CA PHE A 48 13.79 7.47 -5.90
C PHE A 48 12.50 8.22 -6.26
N ILE A 49 11.75 8.69 -5.25
CA ILE A 49 10.54 9.50 -5.49
C ILE A 49 10.85 10.81 -6.22
N GLN A 50 11.99 11.46 -5.94
CA GLN A 50 12.40 12.67 -6.66
C GLN A 50 12.81 12.41 -8.11
N GLU A 51 13.26 11.20 -8.42
CA GLU A 51 13.65 10.79 -9.78
C GLU A 51 12.45 10.32 -10.61
N LEU A 52 11.39 9.81 -9.99
CA LEU A 52 10.19 9.33 -10.66
C LEU A 52 9.56 10.34 -11.64
N PRO A 53 9.31 11.62 -11.30
CA PRO A 53 8.74 12.61 -12.22
C PRO A 53 9.64 12.93 -13.43
N LYS A 54 10.94 12.65 -13.36
CA LYS A 54 11.89 12.85 -14.48
C LYS A 54 11.74 11.75 -15.53
N SER A 55 11.30 10.57 -15.09
CA SER A 55 10.81 9.47 -15.92
C SER A 55 9.37 9.81 -16.34
N ARG A 56 9.21 10.41 -17.52
CA ARG A 56 7.94 10.91 -18.14
C ARG A 56 6.70 9.99 -18.09
N THR A 57 6.79 8.78 -17.56
CA THR A 57 5.80 7.70 -17.65
C THR A 57 5.19 7.27 -16.31
N GLY A 58 5.54 7.89 -15.18
CA GLY A 58 5.04 7.48 -13.87
C GLY A 58 4.06 8.46 -13.24
N ALA A 59 2.80 8.07 -13.09
CA ALA A 59 1.86 8.73 -12.18
C ALA A 59 2.17 8.32 -10.74
N LEU A 60 2.32 9.29 -9.83
CA LEU A 60 2.52 9.03 -8.41
C LEU A 60 1.22 9.29 -7.65
N MET A 61 0.85 8.35 -6.79
CA MET A 61 -0.35 8.37 -6.00
C MET A 61 0.00 8.05 -4.53
N VAL A 62 -0.53 8.85 -3.59
CA VAL A 62 -0.32 8.66 -2.16
C VAL A 62 -1.63 8.30 -1.48
N TYR A 63 -1.65 7.15 -0.80
CA TYR A 63 -2.77 6.70 0.04
C TYR A 63 -2.30 6.58 1.48
N LYS A 64 -3.17 6.99 2.41
CA LYS A 64 -3.03 6.67 3.83
C LYS A 64 -3.81 5.39 4.12
N ALA A 65 -3.10 4.32 4.46
CA ALA A 65 -3.70 3.08 4.92
C ALA A 65 -4.12 3.18 6.40
N PHE A 66 -5.30 2.66 6.71
CA PHE A 66 -5.86 2.53 8.06
C PHE A 66 -6.08 1.05 8.33
N PHE A 67 -5.48 0.54 9.41
CA PHE A 67 -5.70 -0.83 9.86
C PHE A 67 -7.09 -0.93 10.47
N CYS A 68 -7.87 -1.90 9.99
CA CYS A 68 -9.18 -2.18 10.56
C CYS A 68 -9.01 -3.14 11.73
N TYR A 69 -8.73 -2.59 12.93
CA TYR A 69 -8.49 -3.39 14.15
C TYR A 69 -9.71 -4.19 14.63
N HIS A 70 -10.89 -3.98 14.04
CA HIS A 70 -12.12 -4.65 14.45
C HIS A 70 -12.27 -6.08 13.88
N CYS A 71 -11.32 -6.56 13.08
CA CYS A 71 -11.36 -7.89 12.47
C CYS A 71 -10.10 -8.70 12.82
N THR A 72 -9.87 -8.92 14.11
CA THR A 72 -8.75 -9.75 14.61
C THR A 72 -9.22 -11.08 15.23
N SER A 73 -10.51 -11.42 15.11
CA SER A 73 -11.07 -12.66 15.69
C SER A 73 -11.19 -13.82 14.72
N ILE A 74 -10.71 -13.71 13.47
CA ILE A 74 -10.82 -14.80 12.50
C ILE A 74 -9.44 -15.03 11.89
N THR A 75 -8.62 -15.81 12.58
CA THR A 75 -7.80 -16.94 12.06
C THR A 75 -6.92 -17.42 13.23
N LEU A 76 -7.55 -18.11 14.18
CA LEU A 76 -6.88 -18.98 15.16
C LEU A 76 -7.78 -20.21 15.33
N GLU A 77 -7.79 -21.05 14.30
CA GLU A 77 -8.06 -22.49 14.40
C GLU A 77 -7.15 -23.21 13.39
#